data_AF-A0A969LDJ9-F1
#
_entry.id   AF-A0A969LDJ9-F1
#
_cell.length_a   1.000
_cell.length_b   1.000
_cell.length_c   1.000
_cell.angle_alpha   90.00
_cell.angle_beta   90.00
_cell.angle_gamma   90.00
#
_symmetry.space_group_name_H-M   'P 1'
#
loop_
_entity.id
_entity.type
_entity.pdbx_description
1 polymer ?
#
loop_
_entity_poly.entity_id
_entity_poly.type
_entity_poly.pdbx_seq_one_letter_code
_entity_poly.pdbx_strand_id
1 'polypeptide(L)' 'MYSLLPELIARTADRQPDAFLHDESIAETYWQLHAQSRDAWTLEMDLRPWVEKF' A
#
# COMPACT_ATOMS: atom_id res chain seq x y z
N MET A 1 -21.12 -5.30 9.57
CA MET A 1 -19.66 -5.46 9.79
C MET A 1 -18.86 -4.64 8.76
N TYR A 2 -19.22 -3.37 8.53
CA TYR A 2 -18.46 -2.37 7.73
C TYR A 2 -18.72 -0.95 8.28
N SER A 3 -18.86 -0.83 9.60
CA SER A 3 -19.28 0.42 10.26
C SER A 3 -18.13 1.40 10.52
N LEU A 4 -16.89 1.07 10.17
CA LEU A 4 -15.69 1.82 10.55
C LEU A 4 -15.09 2.67 9.41
N LEU A 5 -15.60 2.53 8.17
CA LEU A 5 -15.10 3.31 7.03
C LEU A 5 -15.25 4.83 7.21
N PRO A 6 -16.41 5.36 7.69
CA PRO A 6 -16.61 6.80 7.80
C PRO A 6 -15.65 7.48 8.78
N GLU A 7 -15.40 6.87 9.94
CA GLU A 7 -14.47 7.41 10.94
C GLU A 7 -13.01 7.33 10.47
N LEU A 8 -12.66 6.29 9.71
CA LEU A 8 -11.34 6.17 9.11
C LEU A 8 -11.10 7.30 8.09
N ILE A 9 -12.06 7.54 7.20
CA ILE A 9 -11.99 8.62 6.20
C ILE A 9 -11.89 9.98 6.89
N ALA A 10 -12.69 10.22 7.93
CA ALA A 10 -12.65 11.47 8.68
C ALA A 10 -11.28 11.74 9.32
N ARG A 11 -10.62 10.71 9.84
CA ARG A 11 -9.28 10.79 10.45
C ARG A 11 -8.15 11.02 9.43
N THR A 12 -8.43 10.85 8.15
CA THR A 12 -7.41 10.92 7.09
C THR A 12 -7.66 12.04 6.09
N ALA A 13 -8.75 12.78 6.25
CA ALA A 13 -9.21 13.82 5.34
C ALA A 13 -8.24 15.02 5.21
N ASP A 14 -7.37 15.22 6.20
CA ASP A 14 -6.39 16.31 6.27
C ASP A 14 -4.97 15.89 5.83
N ARG A 15 -4.77 14.61 5.49
CA ARG A 15 -3.46 14.10 5.10
C ARG A 15 -3.09 14.51 3.67
N GLN A 16 -1.79 14.70 3.45
CA GLN A 16 -1.27 15.01 2.12
C GLN A 16 -1.56 13.87 1.14
N PRO A 17 -1.76 14.15 -0.16
CA PRO A 17 -2.06 13.13 -1.17
C PRO A 17 -1.09 11.93 -1.15
N ASP A 18 0.20 12.18 -0.92
CA ASP A 18 1.25 11.15 -0.92
C ASP A 18 1.49 10.48 0.44
N ALA A 19 0.62 10.75 1.42
CA ALA A 19 0.71 10.17 2.78
C ALA A 19 0.19 8.73 2.86
N PHE A 20 -0.40 8.22 1.78
CA PHE A 20 -0.90 6.85 1.67
C PHE A 20 -0.32 6.15 0.45
N LEU A 21 -0.32 4.82 0.50
CA LEU A 21 -0.09 4.02 -0.68
C LEU A 21 -1.30 4.12 -1.61
N HIS A 22 -1.03 4.29 -2.90
CA HIS A 22 -2.05 4.17 -3.93
C HIS A 22 -2.42 2.71 -4.13
N ASP A 23 -3.71 2.43 -4.30
CA ASP A 23 -4.23 1.08 -4.51
C ASP A 23 -3.65 0.42 -5.78
N GLU A 24 -3.54 1.18 -6.86
CA GLU A 24 -2.86 0.73 -8.10
C GLU A 24 -1.42 0.31 -7.84
N SER A 25 -0.67 1.06 -7.03
CA SER A 25 0.72 0.70 -6.68
C SER A 25 0.79 -0.60 -5.89
N ILE A 26 -0.13 -0.80 -4.94
CA ILE A 26 -0.21 -2.05 -4.17
C ILE A 26 -0.53 -3.23 -5.11
N ALA A 27 -1.52 -3.07 -5.99
CA ALA A 27 -1.94 -4.11 -6.92
C ALA A 27 -0.82 -4.49 -7.90
N GLU A 28 -0.12 -3.50 -8.44
CA GLU A 28 1.03 -3.72 -9.33
C GLU A 28 2.16 -4.47 -8.61
N THR A 29 2.48 -4.09 -7.37
CA THR A 29 3.48 -4.82 -6.59
C THR A 29 3.08 -6.27 -6.34
N TYR A 30 1.81 -6.53 -6.03
CA TYR A 30 1.31 -7.91 -5.94
C TYR A 30 1.43 -8.67 -7.26
N TRP A 31 1.13 -8.03 -8.39
CA TRP A 31 1.25 -8.65 -9.71
C TRP A 31 2.69 -9.04 -10.01
N GLN A 32 3.65 -8.18 -9.67
CA GLN A 32 5.08 -8.46 -9.82
C GLN A 32 5.52 -9.65 -8.96
N LEU A 33 5.07 -9.73 -7.69
CA LEU A 33 5.35 -10.86 -6.81
C LEU A 33 4.74 -12.16 -7.36
N HIS A 34 3.50 -12.11 -7.86
CA HIS A 34 2.83 -13.26 -8.45
C HIS A 34 3.56 -13.80 -9.70
N ALA A 35 4.14 -12.90 -10.50
CA ALA A 35 4.81 -13.23 -11.74
C ALA A 35 6.29 -13.67 -11.58
N GLN A 36 6.82 -13.78 -10.37
CA GLN A 36 8.21 -14.16 -10.13
C GLN A 36 8.55 -15.56 -10.67
N SER A 37 9.77 -15.70 -11.22
CA SER A 37 10.29 -17.00 -11.64
C SER A 37 10.46 -17.93 -10.45
N ARG A 38 10.31 -19.24 -10.68
CA ARG A 38 10.32 -20.25 -9.60
C ARG A 38 11.65 -20.38 -8.86
N ASP A 39 12.72 -19.83 -9.41
CA ASP A 39 14.08 -19.88 -8.90
C ASP A 39 14.50 -18.64 -8.12
N ALA A 40 13.67 -17.60 -8.06
CA ALA A 40 13.98 -16.35 -7.36
C ALA A 40 12.72 -15.70 -6.76
N TRP A 41 12.37 -16.11 -5.54
CA TRP A 41 11.21 -15.58 -4.82
C TRP A 41 11.59 -14.58 -3.73
N THR A 42 10.83 -13.49 -3.67
CA THR A 42 10.90 -12.51 -2.59
C THR A 42 10.16 -13.04 -1.37
N LEU A 43 10.83 -13.06 -0.21
CA LEU A 43 10.21 -13.42 1.07
C LEU A 43 9.44 -12.24 1.68
N GLU A 44 10.00 -11.03 1.60
CA GLU A 44 9.43 -9.83 2.20
C GLU A 44 9.68 -8.62 1.30
N MET A 45 8.67 -7.74 1.22
CA MET A 45 8.73 -6.49 0.49
C MET A 45 7.93 -5.43 1.24
N ASP A 46 8.61 -4.33 1.61
CA ASP A 46 7.99 -3.22 2.31
C ASP A 46 7.46 -2.18 1.32
N LEU A 47 6.17 -1.87 1.42
CA LEU A 47 5.56 -0.75 0.72
C LEU A 47 5.34 0.38 1.72
N ARG A 48 5.92 1.54 1.42
CA ARG A 48 5.87 2.72 2.29
C ARG A 48 5.51 3.95 1.48
N PRO A 49 4.70 4.87 2.01
CA PRO A 49 4.44 6.15 1.35
C PRO A 49 5.73 6.95 1.19
N TRP A 50 5.86 7.66 0.07
CA TRP A 50 7.05 8.44 -0.27
C TRP A 50 7.43 9.49 0.79
N VAL A 51 6.43 10.07 1.48
CA VAL A 51 6.64 11.17 2.45
C VAL A 51 7.24 10.72 3.78
N GLU A 52 7.44 9.41 3.99
CA GLU A 52 8.05 8.89 5.20
C GLU A 52 9.55 9.26 5.29
N LYS A 53 9.98 9.74 6.47
CA LYS A 53 11.39 10.13 6.70
C LYS A 53 12.21 8.92 7.18
N PHE A 54 13.48 8.88 6.76
CA PHE A 54 14.45 7.85 7.10
C PHE A 54 15.45 8.33 8.16
#